data_AF-A0A2V4DWS9-F1
#
_entry.id   AF-A0A2V4DWS9-F1
#
_cell.length_a   1.000
_cell.length_b   1.000
_cell.length_c   1.000
_cell.angle_alpha   90.00
_cell.angle_beta   90.00
_cell.angle_gamma   90.00
#
_symmetry.space_group_name_H-M   'P 1'
#
loop_
_entity.id
_entity.type
_entity.pdbx_description
1 polymer ?
#
loop_
_entity_poly.entity_id
_entity_poly.type
_entity_poly.pdbx_seq_one_letter_code
_entity_poly.pdbx_strand_id
1 'polypeptide(L)' 'MPSLPKLLIFVAVIALLFGTKKLRSLGSDLGASIKGFKKAMNDDDDQKEDDSQKVINFESSEDNHTNKE' A
#
# COMPACT_ATOMS: atom_id res chain seq x y z
N MET A 1 -22.57 8.36 -17.57
CA MET A 1 -21.24 7.75 -17.45
C MET A 1 -20.51 8.38 -16.27
N PRO A 2 -19.98 7.58 -15.33
CA PRO A 2 -19.15 8.11 -14.26
C PRO A 2 -17.92 8.77 -14.88
N SER A 3 -17.71 10.06 -14.58
CA SER A 3 -16.57 10.82 -15.07
C SER A 3 -15.43 10.72 -14.04
N LEU A 4 -14.21 10.41 -14.49
CA LEU A 4 -13.00 10.30 -13.66
C LEU A 4 -12.85 11.39 -12.58
N PRO A 5 -13.10 12.69 -12.85
CA PRO A 5 -12.99 13.74 -11.83
C PRO A 5 -13.94 13.56 -10.64
N LYS A 6 -15.14 13.03 -10.86
CA LYS A 6 -16.13 12.80 -9.79
C LYS A 6 -15.65 11.69 -8.84
N LEU A 7 -14.98 10.67 -9.37
CA LEU A 7 -14.43 9.59 -8.57
C LEU A 7 -13.28 10.08 -7.67
N LEU A 8 -12.43 10.97 -8.19
CA LEU A 8 -11.35 11.57 -7.38
C LEU A 8 -11.90 12.41 -6.21
N ILE A 9 -12.92 13.23 -6.45
CA ILE A 9 -13.58 14.00 -5.37
C ILE A 9 -14.15 13.04 -4.32
N PHE A 10 -14.80 11.95 -4.74
CA PHE A 10 -15.39 10.99 -3.81
C PHE A 10 -14.35 10.28 -2.93
N VAL A 11 -13.24 9.82 -3.54
CA VAL A 11 -12.13 9.20 -2.81
C VAL A 11 -11.47 10.19 -1.86
N ALA A 12 -11.33 11.46 -2.25
CA ALA A 12 -10.77 12.49 -1.38
C ALA A 12 -11.62 12.68 -0.11
N VAL A 13 -12.95 12.72 -0.24
CA VAL A 13 -13.86 12.81 0.92
C VAL A 13 -13.72 11.60 1.83
N ILE A 14 -13.71 10.38 1.28
CA ILE A 14 -13.49 9.15 2.07
C ILE A 14 -12.14 9.20 2.79
N ALA A 15 -11.07 9.61 2.10
CA ALA A 15 -9.74 9.69 2.69
C ALA A 15 -9.64 10.72 3.83
N LEU A 16 -10.40 11.82 3.75
CA LEU A 16 -10.53 12.82 4.82
C LEU A 16 -11.32 12.28 6.02
N LEU A 17 -12.40 11.51 5.79
CA LEU A 17 -13.23 10.94 6.86
C LEU A 17 -12.51 9.83 7.64
N PHE A 18 -11.88 8.90 6.92
CA PHE A 18 -11.21 7.75 7.52
C PHE A 18 -9.75 8.04 7.89
N GLY A 19 -9.18 9.14 7.37
CA GLY A 19 -7.78 9.48 7.51
C GLY A 19 -6.86 8.62 6.63
N THR A 20 -5.78 9.22 6.14
CA THR A 20 -4.82 8.53 5.25
C THR A 20 -4.04 7.42 5.95
N LYS A 21 -3.91 7.45 7.29
CA LYS A 21 -3.19 6.43 8.07
C LYS A 21 -3.88 5.06 8.01
N LYS A 22 -5.21 5.02 8.17
CA LYS A 22 -5.99 3.77 8.08
C LYS A 22 -6.18 3.29 6.64
N LEU A 23 -6.34 4.22 5.69
CA LEU A 23 -6.36 3.88 4.27
C LEU A 23 -5.02 3.31 3.80
N ARG A 24 -3.88 3.80 4.33
CA ARG A 24 -2.57 3.26 3.97
C ARG A 24 -2.35 1.87 4.51
N SER A 25 -2.66 1.58 5.77
CA SER A 25 -2.49 0.22 6.31
C SER A 25 -3.36 -0.79 5.55
N LEU A 26 -4.65 -0.49 5.36
CA LEU A 26 -5.57 -1.35 4.61
C LEU A 26 -5.20 -1.44 3.12
N GLY A 27 -4.76 -0.35 2.52
CA GLY A 27 -4.33 -0.30 1.13
C GLY A 27 -3.01 -1.05 0.87
N SER A 28 -2.11 -1.11 1.86
CA SER A 28 -0.89 -1.91 1.78
C SER A 28 -1.21 -3.42 1.74
N ASP A 29 -2.12 -3.87 2.60
CA ASP A 29 -2.52 -5.29 2.66
C ASP A 29 -3.30 -5.70 1.40
N LEU A 30 -4.32 -4.93 1.04
CA LEU A 30 -5.11 -5.16 -0.17
C LEU A 30 -4.26 -5.02 -1.44
N GLY A 31 -3.33 -4.07 -1.45
CA GLY A 31 -2.40 -3.83 -2.55
C GLY A 31 -1.43 -4.99 -2.75
N ALA A 32 -0.94 -5.61 -1.67
CA ALA A 32 -0.08 -6.79 -1.75
C ALA A 32 -0.82 -7.99 -2.37
N SER A 33 -2.08 -8.22 -1.96
CA SER A 33 -2.91 -9.29 -2.53
C SER A 33 -3.26 -9.05 -4.00
N ILE A 34 -3.63 -7.82 -4.36
CA ILE A 34 -3.89 -7.44 -5.77
C ILE A 34 -2.62 -7.53 -6.61
N LYS A 35 -1.44 -7.19 -6.06
CA LYS A 35 -0.16 -7.29 -6.78
C LYS A 35 0.17 -8.73 -7.12
N GLY A 36 -0.04 -9.67 -6.19
CA GLY A 36 0.11 -11.11 -6.44
C GLY A 36 -0.88 -11.62 -7.50
N PHE A 37 -2.13 -11.18 -7.44
CA PHE A 37 -3.15 -11.51 -8.44
C PHE A 37 -2.78 -10.98 -9.83
N LYS A 38 -2.38 -9.70 -9.94
CA LYS A 38 -1.92 -9.12 -11.21
C LYS A 38 -0.69 -9.86 -11.73
N LYS A 39 0.27 -10.19 -10.85
CA LYS A 39 1.48 -10.93 -11.24
C LYS A 39 1.12 -12.29 -11.83
N ALA A 40 0.29 -13.09 -11.13
CA ALA A 40 -0.15 -14.39 -11.64
C ALA A 40 -0.94 -14.28 -12.95
N MET A 41 -1.73 -13.22 -13.13
CA MET A 41 -2.48 -12.98 -14.36
C MET A 41 -1.61 -12.47 -15.53
N ASN A 42 -0.42 -11.92 -15.26
CA ASN A 42 0.53 -11.48 -16.29
C ASN A 42 1.69 -12.48 -16.49
N ASP A 43 1.92 -13.41 -15.56
CA ASP A 43 2.93 -14.49 -15.67
C ASP A 43 2.59 -15.50 -16.78
N ASP A 44 1.32 -15.53 -17.22
CA ASP A 44 0.89 -16.29 -18.40
C ASP A 44 1.31 -15.61 -19.73
N ASP A 45 1.66 -14.31 -19.72
CA ASP A 45 1.95 -13.53 -20.94
C ASP A 45 3.42 -13.10 -21.10
N ASP A 46 4.21 -12.86 -20.04
CA ASP A 46 5.62 -12.44 -20.21
C ASP A 46 6.53 -12.83 -19.03
N GLN A 47 7.40 -13.82 -19.26
CA GLN A 47 8.57 -14.04 -18.40
C GLN A 47 9.53 -12.87 -18.53
N LYS A 48 9.51 -11.96 -17.55
CA LYS A 48 10.64 -11.22 -16.93
C LYS A 48 10.07 -9.95 -16.31
N GLU A 49 10.19 -9.81 -15.00
CA GLU A 49 10.95 -8.71 -14.37
C GLU A 49 10.71 -8.67 -12.85
N ASP A 50 11.85 -8.69 -12.17
CA ASP A 50 12.20 -7.89 -11.01
C ASP A 50 11.77 -8.33 -9.60
N ASP A 51 12.79 -8.89 -8.95
CA ASP A 51 13.05 -9.01 -7.53
C ASP A 51 13.21 -7.63 -6.88
N SER A 52 12.12 -6.86 -6.79
CA SER A 52 12.14 -5.61 -6.01
C SER A 52 11.78 -5.88 -4.56
N GLN A 53 12.83 -6.20 -3.79
CA GLN A 53 12.91 -5.89 -2.37
C GLN A 53 12.32 -4.51 -2.09
N LYS A 54 11.26 -4.45 -1.27
CA LYS A 54 11.03 -3.27 -0.45
C LYS A 54 10.52 -3.71 0.91
N VAL A 55 11.49 -3.90 1.80
CA VAL A 55 11.31 -3.96 3.25
C VAL A 55 10.52 -2.72 3.67
N ILE A 56 9.23 -2.87 3.94
CA ILE A 56 8.41 -1.81 4.57
C ILE A 56 8.37 -2.07 6.07
N ASN A 57 9.46 -1.72 6.76
CA ASN A 57 9.46 -1.68 8.21
C ASN A 57 8.62 -0.46 8.66
N PHE A 58 7.34 -0.70 8.96
CA PHE A 58 6.46 0.27 9.62
C PHE A 58 6.43 -0.06 11.13
N GLU A 59 7.56 0.15 11.80
CA GLU A 59 7.59 0.14 13.26
C GLU A 59 7.75 1.57 13.76
N SER A 60 6.62 2.13 14.22
CA SER A 60 6.57 3.32 15.06
C SER A 60 6.17 2.82 16.45
N SER A 61 7.13 2.68 17.36
CA SER A 61 6.99 2.64 18.84
C SER A 61 8.42 2.67 19.38
N GLU A 62 8.89 3.80 19.94
CA GLU A 62 8.88 4.09 21.38
C GLU A 62 9.65 3.07 22.24
N ASP A 63 10.83 3.55 22.68
CA ASP A 63 11.28 3.58 24.08
C ASP A 63 12.42 2.63 24.54
N ASN A 64 13.31 3.25 25.33
CA ASN A 64 14.26 2.73 26.31
C ASN A 64 15.72 2.32 25.96
N HIS A 65 16.60 3.26 26.36
CA HIS A 65 17.67 3.09 27.35
C HIS A 65 19.13 2.86 26.89
N THR A 66 19.84 3.99 26.83
CA THR A 66 21.22 4.28 27.26
C THR A 66 22.23 3.13 27.45
N ASN A 67 23.28 3.19 26.64
CA ASN A 67 24.71 3.22 27.01
C ASN A 67 25.16 2.51 28.31
N LYS A 68 26.04 1.51 28.16
CA LYS A 68 27.11 1.14 29.10
C LYS A 68 28.34 0.80 28.25
N GLU A 69 29.37 1.64 28.29
CA GLU A 69 30.63 1.43 29.04
C GLU A 69 31.40 0.19 28.59
#